data_AF-A0A5J6N534-F1
#
_entry.id   AF-A0A5J6N534-F1
#
_cell.length_a   1.000
_cell.length_b   1.000
_cell.length_c   1.000
_cell.angle_alpha   90.00
_cell.angle_beta   90.00
_cell.angle_gamma   90.00
#
_symmetry.space_group_name_H-M   'P 1'
#
loop_
_entity.id
_entity.type
_entity.pdbx_description
1 polymer ?
#
loop_
_entity_poly.entity_id
_entity_poly.type
_entity_poly.pdbx_seq_one_letter_code
_entity_poly.pdbx_strand_id
1 'polypeptide(L)'
;MELFLAAWSLTSDRAQRHPAWRRQGRRALPGTYWAAEAALGGAPEIWLLAAAAPGLAPLDSTPIELLNRIERRPAGAVLTAMLAALLADPVLARRVAVGGLTLPRALAALPRPRLLALSSMKFEPSNPDAPLWSALGRFAADPEAGQRALVAGLDAFREAVFEPLWRSLADEEAAAATVAGNRIGRADWAGLGHRLGLGIEFDAKAGVLRQVTGGARTELAQIGQLQFLPSSFNEPRWWFIEQEGERGTAWLPFLDLALGPEPQPGGIGEPGLPSAAAPGRSPRSAASADDGTAAAGPEGGDVALVFRALGDATRFAMANLLARRAMPAVELARQLRLSKPTVTHHLHFLREAGLVEEQGDGGRRLLALKREAIEALSSRTLRRLFEAEPVSPARSRRRRG
;
A
#
# COMPACT_ATOMS: atom_id res chain seq x y z
N MET A 1 -7.73 -10.98 1.67
CA MET A 1 -6.38 -10.45 1.36
C MET A 1 -5.62 -10.09 2.63
N GLU A 2 -6.27 -9.36 3.55
CA GLU A 2 -5.61 -8.76 4.71
C GLU A 2 -4.89 -9.75 5.63
N LEU A 3 -5.46 -10.94 5.87
CA LEU A 3 -4.82 -12.04 6.60
C LEU A 3 -3.41 -12.35 6.09
N PHE A 4 -3.25 -12.45 4.77
CA PHE A 4 -1.99 -12.84 4.11
C PHE A 4 -0.96 -11.72 4.16
N LEU A 5 -1.41 -10.47 3.92
CA LEU A 5 -0.56 -9.29 4.00
C LEU A 5 -0.08 -9.04 5.43
N ALA A 6 -0.95 -9.26 6.43
CA ALA A 6 -0.61 -9.16 7.84
C ALA A 6 0.39 -10.25 8.25
N ALA A 7 0.20 -11.50 7.82
CA ALA A 7 1.14 -12.60 8.08
C ALA A 7 2.54 -12.32 7.50
N TRP A 8 2.60 -11.82 6.26
CA TRP A 8 3.84 -11.37 5.64
C TRP A 8 4.45 -10.19 6.38
N SER A 9 3.65 -9.16 6.70
CA SER A 9 4.12 -7.96 7.40
C SER A 9 4.72 -8.30 8.76
N LEU A 10 4.10 -9.25 9.47
CA LEU A 10 4.56 -9.70 10.77
C LEU A 10 5.97 -10.30 10.68
N THR A 11 6.23 -11.19 9.72
CA THR A 11 7.45 -12.02 9.67
C THR A 11 8.53 -11.56 8.70
N SER A 12 8.20 -10.72 7.73
CA SER A 12 9.19 -10.18 6.80
C SER A 12 9.98 -9.04 7.43
N ASP A 13 11.30 -9.06 7.27
CA ASP A 13 12.16 -7.94 7.66
C ASP A 13 12.06 -6.76 6.68
N ARG A 14 11.43 -6.98 5.51
CA ARG A 14 11.16 -5.94 4.52
C ARG A 14 9.95 -5.09 4.86
N ALA A 15 9.09 -5.54 5.77
CA ALA A 15 7.95 -4.76 6.24
C ALA A 15 8.43 -3.57 7.10
N GLN A 16 7.93 -2.39 6.80
CA GLN A 16 8.35 -1.12 7.39
C GLN A 16 7.30 -0.54 8.33
N ARG A 17 6.03 -0.95 8.22
CA ARG A 17 4.93 -0.43 9.04
C ARG A 17 4.72 -1.22 10.30
N HIS A 18 3.97 -0.59 11.20
CA HIS A 18 3.48 -1.17 12.46
C HIS A 18 4.59 -1.86 13.27
N PRO A 19 5.77 -1.25 13.47
CA PRO A 19 6.90 -1.92 14.09
C PRO A 19 6.62 -2.36 15.53
N ALA A 20 5.75 -1.65 16.26
CA ALA A 20 5.32 -2.04 17.59
C ALA A 20 4.45 -3.30 17.56
N TRP A 21 3.40 -3.29 16.74
CA TRP A 21 2.54 -4.45 16.50
C TRP A 21 3.34 -5.66 16.02
N ARG A 22 4.28 -5.48 15.10
CA ARG A 22 5.14 -6.57 14.60
C ARG A 22 5.95 -7.22 15.70
N ARG A 23 6.60 -6.42 16.55
CA ARG A 23 7.37 -6.94 17.69
C ARG A 23 6.48 -7.70 18.68
N GLN A 24 5.30 -7.16 18.98
CA GLN A 24 4.37 -7.80 19.91
C GLN A 24 3.78 -9.09 19.32
N GLY A 25 3.29 -9.04 18.08
CA GLY A 25 2.71 -10.18 17.38
C GLY A 25 3.72 -11.32 17.23
N ARG A 26 4.98 -11.04 16.84
CA ARG A 26 6.02 -12.09 16.77
C ARG A 26 6.24 -12.80 18.12
N ARG A 27 6.13 -12.09 19.25
CA ARG A 27 6.25 -12.69 20.59
C ARG A 27 5.02 -13.50 21.00
N ALA A 28 3.86 -13.17 20.46
CA ALA A 28 2.60 -13.87 20.74
C ALA A 28 2.43 -15.15 19.92
N LEU A 29 3.19 -15.32 18.84
CA LEU A 29 3.10 -16.49 17.97
C LEU A 29 3.47 -17.78 18.71
N PRO A 30 2.60 -18.81 18.67
CA PRO A 30 2.85 -20.09 19.32
C PRO A 30 3.92 -20.92 18.57
N GLY A 31 4.48 -21.93 19.22
CA GLY A 31 5.45 -22.85 18.60
C GLY A 31 4.92 -23.56 17.35
N THR A 32 3.60 -23.80 17.26
CA THR A 32 2.94 -24.38 16.08
C THR A 32 3.11 -23.51 14.84
N TYR A 33 3.08 -22.18 14.99
CA TYR A 33 3.35 -21.25 13.88
C TYR A 33 4.77 -21.43 13.35
N TRP A 34 5.75 -21.41 14.25
CA TRP A 34 7.17 -21.52 13.88
C TRP A 34 7.51 -22.89 13.28
N ALA A 35 6.87 -23.96 13.77
CA ALA A 35 7.01 -25.28 13.17
C ALA A 35 6.45 -25.32 11.74
N ALA A 36 5.29 -24.71 11.50
CA ALA A 36 4.71 -24.60 10.17
C ALA A 36 5.57 -23.74 9.23
N GLU A 37 6.07 -22.61 9.70
CA GLU A 37 6.93 -21.70 8.94
C GLU A 37 8.26 -22.37 8.56
N ALA A 38 8.87 -23.12 9.48
CA ALA A 38 10.05 -23.94 9.21
C ALA A 38 9.78 -25.06 8.17
N ALA A 39 8.63 -25.74 8.27
CA ALA A 39 8.22 -26.76 7.30
C ALA A 39 8.05 -26.17 5.89
N LEU A 40 7.55 -24.94 5.80
CA LEU A 40 7.42 -24.19 4.55
C LEU A 40 8.75 -23.61 4.04
N GLY A 41 9.85 -23.73 4.78
CA GLY A 41 11.17 -23.25 4.36
C GLY A 41 11.55 -21.84 4.81
N GLY A 42 10.77 -21.22 5.71
CA GLY A 42 11.17 -20.00 6.41
C GLY A 42 11.17 -18.72 5.57
N ALA A 43 10.43 -18.69 4.45
CA ALA A 43 10.35 -17.54 3.56
C ALA A 43 9.00 -16.81 3.75
N PRO A 44 8.96 -15.61 4.37
CA PRO A 44 7.73 -14.87 4.62
C PRO A 44 6.88 -14.60 3.37
N GLU A 45 7.52 -14.51 2.21
CA GLU A 45 6.87 -14.24 0.92
C GLU A 45 5.88 -15.33 0.51
N ILE A 46 6.01 -16.53 1.09
CA ILE A 46 5.06 -17.60 0.86
C ILE A 46 3.64 -17.20 1.30
N TRP A 47 3.52 -16.35 2.33
CA TRP A 47 2.23 -15.84 2.79
C TRP A 47 1.58 -14.92 1.75
N LEU A 48 2.35 -14.11 1.01
CA LEU A 48 1.82 -13.29 -0.08
C LEU A 48 1.29 -14.14 -1.22
N LEU A 49 2.01 -15.22 -1.58
CA LEU A 49 1.59 -16.15 -2.62
C LEU A 49 0.36 -16.97 -2.20
N ALA A 50 0.26 -17.29 -0.91
CA ALA A 50 -0.88 -18.00 -0.34
C ALA A 50 -2.20 -17.22 -0.46
N ALA A 51 -2.18 -15.93 -0.76
CA ALA A 51 -3.39 -15.16 -1.03
C ALA A 51 -4.20 -15.70 -2.23
N ALA A 52 -3.57 -16.44 -3.16
CA ALA A 52 -4.25 -17.12 -4.26
C ALA A 52 -4.73 -18.55 -3.90
N ALA A 53 -4.32 -19.09 -2.75
CA ALA A 53 -4.63 -20.45 -2.32
C ALA A 53 -6.13 -20.73 -2.07
N PRO A 54 -6.96 -19.79 -1.58
CA PRO A 54 -8.40 -20.04 -1.36
C PRO A 54 -9.23 -20.21 -2.65
N GLY A 55 -8.70 -19.80 -3.80
CA GLY A 55 -9.50 -19.63 -5.01
C GLY A 55 -10.42 -18.41 -4.91
N LEU A 56 -11.38 -18.31 -5.82
CA LEU A 56 -12.39 -17.24 -5.81
C LEU A 56 -13.25 -17.31 -4.55
N ALA A 57 -12.95 -16.44 -3.61
CA ALA A 57 -13.67 -16.29 -2.36
C ALA A 57 -14.54 -15.01 -2.43
N PRO A 58 -15.77 -15.05 -1.86
CA PRO A 58 -16.55 -13.83 -1.63
C PRO A 58 -15.75 -12.75 -0.90
N LEU A 59 -16.01 -11.48 -1.22
CA LEU A 59 -15.29 -10.34 -0.62
C LEU A 59 -15.45 -10.26 0.91
N ASP A 60 -16.60 -10.69 1.40
CA ASP A 60 -16.99 -10.75 2.81
C ASP A 60 -16.53 -12.03 3.51
N SER A 61 -15.74 -12.89 2.85
CA SER A 61 -15.21 -14.11 3.47
C SER A 61 -14.37 -13.78 4.70
N THR A 62 -14.72 -14.41 5.81
CA THR A 62 -13.96 -14.34 7.05
C THR A 62 -12.62 -15.07 6.92
N PRO A 63 -11.63 -14.75 7.79
CA PRO A 63 -10.35 -15.44 7.79
C PRO A 63 -10.48 -16.96 7.92
N ILE A 64 -11.38 -17.45 8.79
CA ILE A 64 -11.60 -18.89 8.97
C ILE A 64 -12.22 -19.55 7.73
N GLU A 65 -13.12 -18.86 7.02
CA GLU A 65 -13.68 -19.37 5.76
C GLU A 65 -12.59 -19.48 4.67
N LEU A 66 -11.68 -18.50 4.59
CA LEU A 66 -10.54 -18.58 3.67
C LEU A 66 -9.65 -19.80 3.97
N LEU A 67 -9.38 -20.09 5.25
CA LEU A 67 -8.59 -21.25 5.66
C LEU A 67 -9.29 -22.57 5.35
N ASN A 68 -10.58 -22.68 5.68
CA ASN A 68 -11.38 -23.86 5.36
C ASN A 68 -11.41 -24.13 3.84
N ARG A 69 -11.44 -23.07 3.02
CA ARG A 69 -11.35 -23.20 1.57
C ARG A 69 -9.97 -23.70 1.13
N ILE A 70 -8.89 -23.18 1.68
CA ILE A 70 -7.53 -23.67 1.38
C ILE A 70 -7.46 -25.16 1.73
N GLU A 71 -7.89 -25.56 2.93
CA GLU A 71 -7.80 -26.94 3.41
C GLU A 71 -8.58 -27.94 2.53
N ARG A 72 -9.77 -27.57 2.07
CA ARG A 72 -10.63 -28.46 1.26
C ARG A 72 -10.20 -28.57 -0.20
N ARG A 73 -9.35 -27.66 -0.70
CA ARG A 73 -8.86 -27.74 -2.08
C ARG A 73 -7.84 -28.86 -2.23
N PRO A 74 -7.73 -29.51 -3.41
CA PRO A 74 -6.63 -30.43 -3.65
C PRO A 74 -5.28 -29.71 -3.51
N ALA A 75 -4.33 -30.32 -2.80
CA ALA A 75 -3.02 -29.75 -2.53
C ALA A 75 -2.28 -29.23 -3.78
N GLY A 76 -2.32 -30.01 -4.86
CA GLY A 76 -1.74 -29.60 -6.15
C GLY A 76 -2.42 -28.37 -6.76
N ALA A 77 -3.72 -28.15 -6.51
CA ALA A 77 -4.44 -26.96 -6.97
C ALA A 77 -4.06 -25.72 -6.15
N VAL A 78 -3.83 -25.87 -4.85
CA VAL A 78 -3.29 -24.81 -3.97
C VAL A 78 -1.92 -24.37 -4.47
N LEU A 79 -1.00 -25.31 -4.67
CA LEU A 79 0.33 -25.04 -5.21
C LEU A 79 0.27 -24.38 -6.59
N THR A 80 -0.58 -24.90 -7.49
CA THR A 80 -0.75 -24.33 -8.83
C THR A 80 -1.23 -22.89 -8.76
N ALA A 81 -2.16 -22.55 -7.87
CA ALA A 81 -2.65 -21.18 -7.71
C ALA A 81 -1.55 -20.23 -7.20
N MET A 82 -0.76 -20.65 -6.21
CA MET A 82 0.37 -19.89 -5.69
C MET A 82 1.44 -19.65 -6.78
N LEU A 83 1.75 -20.69 -7.56
CA LEU A 83 2.69 -20.59 -8.69
C LEU A 83 2.14 -19.74 -9.83
N ALA A 84 0.83 -19.76 -10.09
CA ALA A 84 0.21 -18.90 -11.10
C ALA A 84 0.28 -17.43 -10.69
N ALA A 85 0.06 -17.10 -9.41
CA ALA A 85 0.26 -15.75 -8.90
C ALA A 85 1.73 -15.28 -9.04
N LEU A 86 2.69 -16.18 -8.84
CA LEU A 86 4.12 -15.89 -9.01
C LEU A 86 4.54 -15.76 -10.48
N LEU A 87 4.15 -16.69 -11.35
CA LEU A 87 4.65 -16.76 -12.73
C LEU A 87 3.84 -15.88 -13.68
N ALA A 88 2.60 -15.53 -13.31
CA ALA A 88 1.60 -14.92 -14.20
C ALA A 88 1.34 -15.76 -15.48
N ASP A 89 1.58 -17.06 -15.40
CA ASP A 89 1.36 -18.03 -16.47
C ASP A 89 0.80 -19.33 -15.86
N PRO A 90 -0.52 -19.58 -15.99
CA PRO A 90 -1.16 -20.77 -15.44
C PRO A 90 -0.64 -22.09 -16.04
N VAL A 91 -0.18 -22.07 -17.30
CA VAL A 91 0.34 -23.27 -17.98
C VAL A 91 1.70 -23.64 -17.40
N LEU A 92 2.61 -22.67 -17.26
CA LEU A 92 3.90 -22.88 -16.60
C LEU A 92 3.70 -23.28 -15.13
N ALA A 93 2.79 -22.62 -14.41
CA ALA A 93 2.47 -22.95 -13.02
C ALA A 93 2.03 -24.40 -12.87
N ARG A 94 1.11 -24.87 -13.73
CA ARG A 94 0.64 -26.27 -13.70
C ARG A 94 1.77 -27.25 -13.99
N ARG A 95 2.61 -26.97 -14.99
CA ARG A 95 3.77 -27.82 -15.31
C ARG A 95 4.74 -27.96 -14.14
N VAL A 96 4.97 -26.88 -13.39
CA VAL A 96 5.79 -26.92 -12.18
C VAL A 96 5.10 -27.71 -11.07
N ALA A 97 3.82 -27.45 -10.82
CA ALA A 97 3.07 -28.11 -9.74
C ALA A 97 2.97 -29.63 -9.90
N VAL A 98 2.94 -30.15 -11.14
CA VAL A 98 2.89 -31.61 -11.41
C VAL A 98 4.27 -32.23 -11.61
N GLY A 99 5.36 -31.48 -11.40
CA GLY A 99 6.74 -31.96 -11.55
C GLY A 99 7.24 -32.09 -13.00
N GLY A 100 6.47 -31.63 -14.00
CA GLY A 100 6.86 -31.64 -15.41
C GLY A 100 7.83 -30.53 -15.82
N LEU A 101 8.12 -29.58 -14.93
CA LEU A 101 9.11 -28.51 -15.10
C LEU A 101 9.64 -28.10 -13.72
N THR A 102 10.95 -27.85 -13.59
CA THR A 102 11.48 -27.32 -12.33
C THR A 102 11.21 -25.82 -12.22
N LEU A 103 10.98 -25.31 -11.00
CA LEU A 103 10.75 -23.88 -10.76
C LEU A 103 11.87 -22.98 -11.33
N PRO A 104 13.18 -23.29 -11.17
CA PRO A 104 14.24 -22.50 -11.78
C PRO A 104 14.15 -22.44 -13.31
N ARG A 105 13.77 -23.55 -13.98
CA ARG A 105 13.57 -23.56 -15.43
C ARG A 105 12.35 -22.75 -15.85
N ALA A 106 11.28 -22.78 -15.05
CA ALA A 106 10.10 -21.96 -15.30
C ALA A 106 10.43 -20.46 -15.18
N LEU A 107 11.17 -20.06 -14.15
CA LEU A 107 11.63 -18.68 -13.97
C LEU A 107 12.53 -18.24 -15.14
N ALA A 108 13.46 -19.09 -15.57
CA ALA A 108 14.33 -18.79 -16.71
C ALA A 108 13.58 -18.62 -18.05
N ALA A 109 12.39 -19.24 -18.18
CA ALA A 109 11.55 -19.11 -19.35
C ALA A 109 10.66 -17.86 -19.35
N LEU A 110 10.60 -17.10 -18.24
CA LEU A 110 9.75 -15.92 -18.14
C LEU A 110 10.25 -14.78 -19.02
N PRO A 111 9.33 -14.00 -19.61
CA PRO A 111 9.71 -12.82 -20.38
C PRO A 111 10.35 -11.77 -19.46
N ARG A 112 11.35 -11.03 -19.99
CA ARG A 112 12.09 -9.99 -19.24
C ARG A 112 11.19 -9.02 -18.45
N PRO A 113 10.05 -8.53 -18.98
CA PRO A 113 9.15 -7.68 -18.20
C PRO A 113 8.61 -8.33 -16.92
N ARG A 114 8.30 -9.63 -16.96
CA ARG A 114 7.85 -10.35 -15.76
C ARG A 114 8.97 -10.55 -14.74
N LEU A 115 10.19 -10.85 -15.21
CA LEU A 115 11.36 -10.93 -14.32
C LEU A 115 11.63 -9.61 -13.61
N LEU A 116 11.58 -8.48 -14.33
CA LEU A 116 11.74 -7.15 -13.73
C LEU A 116 10.61 -6.80 -12.78
N ALA A 117 9.38 -7.21 -13.08
CA ALA A 117 8.24 -7.07 -12.17
C ALA A 117 8.48 -7.82 -10.86
N LEU A 118 8.93 -9.07 -10.91
CA LEU A 118 9.29 -9.85 -9.73
C LEU A 118 10.41 -9.17 -8.93
N SER A 119 11.46 -8.71 -9.61
CA SER A 119 12.54 -7.91 -9.00
C SER A 119 12.04 -6.62 -8.32
N SER A 120 11.06 -5.95 -8.91
CA SER A 120 10.47 -4.74 -8.29
C SER A 120 9.69 -5.04 -7.00
N MET A 121 9.09 -6.24 -6.91
CA MET A 121 8.46 -6.79 -5.71
C MET A 121 9.48 -7.42 -4.74
N LYS A 122 10.78 -7.21 -5.01
CA LYS A 122 11.92 -7.73 -4.24
C LYS A 122 11.96 -9.26 -4.19
N PHE A 123 11.42 -9.93 -5.20
CA PHE A 123 11.74 -11.31 -5.49
C PHE A 123 12.99 -11.35 -6.37
N GLU A 124 13.89 -12.29 -6.12
CA GLU A 124 15.18 -12.36 -6.80
C GLU A 124 15.21 -13.56 -7.74
N PRO A 125 14.55 -13.51 -8.91
CA PRO A 125 14.47 -14.65 -9.82
C PRO A 125 15.83 -15.04 -10.42
N SER A 126 16.81 -14.13 -10.38
CA SER A 126 18.20 -14.40 -10.78
C SER A 126 19.04 -15.05 -9.68
N ASN A 127 18.58 -15.06 -8.43
CA ASN A 127 19.26 -15.68 -7.30
C ASN A 127 18.62 -17.05 -7.03
N PRO A 128 19.23 -18.16 -7.49
CA PRO A 128 18.66 -19.50 -7.31
C PRO A 128 18.57 -19.91 -5.84
N ASP A 129 19.39 -19.30 -4.98
CA ASP A 129 19.48 -19.59 -3.55
C ASP A 129 18.50 -18.75 -2.71
N ALA A 130 17.65 -17.93 -3.34
CA ALA A 130 16.67 -17.14 -2.61
C ALA A 130 15.73 -18.06 -1.80
N PRO A 131 15.50 -17.77 -0.50
CA PRO A 131 14.73 -18.65 0.39
C PRO A 131 13.35 -19.04 -0.14
N LEU A 132 12.68 -18.12 -0.84
CA LEU A 132 11.37 -18.37 -1.45
C LEU A 132 11.40 -19.52 -2.48
N TRP A 133 12.47 -19.67 -3.26
CA TRP A 133 12.57 -20.74 -4.25
C TRP A 133 12.76 -22.11 -3.58
N SER A 134 13.54 -22.15 -2.50
CA SER A 134 13.68 -23.35 -1.67
C SER A 134 12.33 -23.72 -1.02
N ALA A 135 11.63 -22.73 -0.46
CA ALA A 135 10.30 -22.88 0.13
C ALA A 135 9.28 -23.48 -0.86
N LEU A 136 9.17 -22.89 -2.06
CA LEU A 136 8.30 -23.40 -3.11
C LEU A 136 8.74 -24.77 -3.64
N GLY A 137 10.04 -25.04 -3.68
CA GLY A 137 10.59 -26.35 -4.02
C GLY A 137 10.18 -27.43 -3.02
N ARG A 138 10.23 -27.14 -1.72
CA ARG A 138 9.75 -28.03 -0.65
C ARG A 138 8.25 -28.28 -0.76
N PHE A 139 7.47 -27.22 -0.97
CA PHE A 139 6.02 -27.34 -1.19
C PHE A 139 5.74 -28.21 -2.42
N ALA A 140 6.45 -28.02 -3.53
CA ALA A 140 6.28 -28.81 -4.74
C ALA A 140 6.68 -30.29 -4.57
N ALA A 141 7.63 -30.60 -3.69
CA ALA A 141 8.06 -31.97 -3.41
C ALA A 141 7.00 -32.76 -2.62
N ASP A 142 6.30 -32.11 -1.69
CA ASP A 142 5.16 -32.69 -0.96
C ASP A 142 4.05 -31.63 -0.80
N PRO A 143 3.15 -31.53 -1.80
CA PRO A 143 2.09 -30.53 -1.77
C PRO A 143 1.14 -30.70 -0.59
N GLU A 144 0.88 -31.93 -0.14
CA GLU A 144 -0.02 -32.18 0.98
C GLU A 144 0.59 -31.71 2.30
N ALA A 145 1.87 -32.02 2.54
CA ALA A 145 2.57 -31.49 3.72
C ALA A 145 2.70 -29.97 3.65
N GLY A 146 3.00 -29.41 2.48
CA GLY A 146 3.04 -27.96 2.25
C GLY A 146 1.69 -27.29 2.56
N GLN A 147 0.59 -27.86 2.08
CA GLN A 147 -0.76 -27.34 2.35
C GLN A 147 -1.12 -27.45 3.84
N ARG A 148 -0.84 -28.58 4.49
CA ARG A 148 -1.07 -28.73 5.94
C ARG A 148 -0.28 -27.70 6.74
N ALA A 149 0.99 -27.49 6.41
CA ALA A 149 1.82 -26.47 7.06
C ALA A 149 1.30 -25.06 6.80
N LEU A 150 0.86 -24.76 5.56
CA LEU A 150 0.27 -23.47 5.21
C LEU A 150 -0.97 -23.16 6.04
N VAL A 151 -1.91 -24.10 6.12
CA VAL A 151 -3.14 -23.95 6.92
C VAL A 151 -2.80 -23.83 8.41
N ALA A 152 -1.96 -24.71 8.95
CA ALA A 152 -1.58 -24.68 10.36
C ALA A 152 -0.88 -23.37 10.75
N GLY A 153 0.02 -22.85 9.90
CA GLY A 153 0.71 -21.59 10.14
C GLY A 153 -0.24 -20.39 10.10
N LEU A 154 -1.09 -20.30 9.08
CA LEU A 154 -2.06 -19.20 9.00
C LEU A 154 -3.11 -19.26 10.11
N ASP A 155 -3.54 -20.46 10.52
CA ASP A 155 -4.50 -20.63 11.60
C ASP A 155 -3.89 -20.24 12.96
N ALA A 156 -2.67 -20.69 13.25
CA ALA A 156 -1.95 -20.28 14.45
C ALA A 156 -1.71 -18.76 14.52
N PHE A 157 -1.36 -18.14 13.39
CA PHE A 157 -1.25 -16.67 13.29
C PHE A 157 -2.60 -15.99 13.46
N ARG A 158 -3.65 -16.54 12.84
CA ARG A 158 -5.02 -16.03 12.93
C ARG A 158 -5.43 -15.94 14.38
N GLU A 159 -5.38 -17.05 15.11
CA GLU A 159 -5.84 -17.11 16.49
C GLU A 159 -5.03 -16.23 17.43
N ALA A 160 -3.70 -16.28 17.31
CA ALA A 160 -2.82 -15.61 18.27
C ALA A 160 -2.71 -14.10 18.04
N VAL A 161 -2.84 -13.63 16.79
CA VAL A 161 -2.49 -12.24 16.42
C VAL A 161 -3.55 -11.56 15.59
N PHE A 162 -4.06 -12.21 14.53
CA PHE A 162 -4.89 -11.52 13.53
C PHE A 162 -6.36 -11.40 13.93
N GLU A 163 -6.97 -12.44 14.51
CA GLU A 163 -8.40 -12.48 14.84
C GLU A 163 -8.82 -11.35 15.81
N PRO A 164 -8.07 -11.07 16.91
CA PRO A 164 -8.40 -9.96 17.79
C PRO A 164 -8.36 -8.60 17.06
N LEU A 165 -7.37 -8.43 16.18
CA LEU A 165 -7.22 -7.23 15.35
C LEU A 165 -8.34 -7.13 14.31
N TRP A 166 -8.68 -8.23 13.65
CA TRP A 166 -9.66 -8.27 12.57
C TRP A 166 -11.04 -7.85 13.07
N ARG A 167 -11.41 -8.23 14.30
CA ARG A 167 -12.66 -7.78 14.94
C ARG A 167 -12.78 -6.26 15.06
N SER A 168 -11.67 -5.54 15.21
CA SER A 168 -11.68 -4.07 15.22
C SER A 168 -11.54 -3.46 13.82
N LEU A 169 -10.86 -4.14 12.91
CA LEU A 169 -10.49 -3.59 11.60
C LEU A 169 -11.54 -3.84 10.51
N ALA A 170 -12.28 -4.95 10.59
CA ALA A 170 -13.16 -5.42 9.52
C ALA A 170 -14.22 -4.39 9.10
N ASP A 171 -14.88 -3.75 10.07
CA ASP A 171 -15.90 -2.74 9.81
C ASP A 171 -15.30 -1.47 9.19
N GLU A 172 -14.13 -1.05 9.65
CA GLU A 172 -13.39 0.10 9.10
C GLU A 172 -12.95 -0.17 7.66
N GLU A 173 -12.41 -1.36 7.38
CA GLU A 173 -11.99 -1.77 6.04
C GLU A 173 -13.20 -1.87 5.09
N ALA A 174 -14.33 -2.42 5.54
CA ALA A 174 -15.56 -2.49 4.76
C ALA A 174 -16.15 -1.11 4.45
N ALA A 175 -16.14 -0.20 5.42
CA ALA A 175 -16.55 1.19 5.24
C ALA A 175 -15.63 1.91 4.24
N ALA A 176 -14.31 1.75 4.40
CA ALA A 176 -13.31 2.32 3.49
C ALA A 176 -13.47 1.77 2.06
N ALA A 177 -13.76 0.47 1.91
CA ALA A 177 -13.97 -0.18 0.62
C ALA A 177 -15.20 0.38 -0.10
N THR A 178 -16.29 0.60 0.64
CA THR A 178 -17.50 1.23 0.10
C THR A 178 -17.23 2.66 -0.38
N VAL A 179 -16.51 3.46 0.41
CA VAL A 179 -16.11 4.83 0.03
C VAL A 179 -15.20 4.83 -1.19
N ALA A 180 -14.23 3.92 -1.26
CA ALA A 180 -13.33 3.76 -2.39
C ALA A 180 -14.10 3.37 -3.66
N GLY A 181 -14.97 2.37 -3.59
CA GLY A 181 -15.81 1.93 -4.72
C GLY A 181 -16.66 3.07 -5.30
N ASN A 182 -17.31 3.86 -4.44
CA ASN A 182 -18.11 5.02 -4.85
C ASN A 182 -17.28 6.11 -5.54
N ARG A 183 -16.02 6.30 -5.13
CA ARG A 183 -15.10 7.26 -5.76
C ARG A 183 -14.53 6.75 -7.09
N ILE A 184 -14.30 5.44 -7.21
CA ILE A 184 -13.73 4.81 -8.41
C ILE A 184 -14.77 4.75 -9.55
N GLY A 185 -16.05 4.55 -9.23
CA GLY A 185 -17.15 4.45 -10.20
C GLY A 185 -17.41 5.67 -11.10
N ARG A 186 -16.62 6.75 -10.98
CA ARG A 186 -16.72 7.97 -11.82
C ARG A 186 -15.36 8.48 -12.33
N ALA A 187 -14.26 7.76 -12.14
CA ALA A 187 -12.91 8.32 -12.26
C ALA A 187 -12.16 7.97 -13.56
N ASP A 188 -11.28 8.88 -13.98
CA ASP A 188 -10.23 8.69 -14.99
C ASP A 188 -9.33 7.48 -14.64
N TRP A 189 -9.51 6.39 -15.38
CA TRP A 189 -8.77 5.12 -15.23
C TRP A 189 -7.26 5.30 -15.42
N ALA A 190 -6.83 6.21 -16.30
CA ALA A 190 -5.42 6.41 -16.62
C ALA A 190 -4.59 6.86 -15.40
N GLY A 191 -5.20 7.65 -14.50
CA GLY A 191 -4.55 8.12 -13.27
C GLY A 191 -4.85 7.30 -12.00
N LEU A 192 -5.69 6.26 -12.08
CA LEU A 192 -6.21 5.59 -10.88
C LEU A 192 -5.13 4.87 -10.08
N GLY A 193 -4.25 4.14 -10.75
CA GLY A 193 -3.15 3.43 -10.10
C GLY A 193 -2.23 4.38 -9.33
N HIS A 194 -1.89 5.53 -9.92
CA HIS A 194 -1.08 6.55 -9.25
C HIS A 194 -1.77 7.14 -8.02
N ARG A 195 -3.08 7.47 -8.11
CA ARG A 195 -3.85 8.04 -6.98
C ARG A 195 -3.97 7.08 -5.79
N LEU A 196 -4.17 5.80 -6.06
CA LEU A 196 -4.24 4.76 -5.04
C LEU A 196 -2.85 4.28 -4.60
N GLY A 197 -1.77 4.83 -5.18
CA GLY A 197 -0.41 4.38 -4.89
C GLY A 197 -0.16 2.93 -5.33
N LEU A 198 -0.92 2.40 -6.27
CA LEU A 198 -0.70 1.08 -6.83
C LEU A 198 0.51 1.10 -7.76
N GLY A 199 1.22 -0.03 -7.86
CA GLY A 199 2.36 -0.21 -8.77
C GLY A 199 1.95 -0.42 -10.24
N ILE A 200 0.77 0.04 -10.66
CA ILE A 200 0.18 -0.26 -11.97
C ILE A 200 -0.39 0.99 -12.65
N GLU A 201 -0.53 0.93 -13.97
CA GLU A 201 -1.09 1.95 -14.84
C GLU A 201 -2.07 1.31 -15.83
N PHE A 202 -3.22 1.95 -16.05
CA PHE A 202 -4.21 1.50 -17.02
C PHE A 202 -4.01 2.25 -18.34
N ASP A 203 -3.52 1.55 -19.37
CA ASP A 203 -3.42 2.08 -20.72
C ASP A 203 -4.66 1.70 -21.53
N ALA A 204 -5.71 2.51 -21.42
CA ALA A 204 -6.98 2.28 -22.09
C ALA A 204 -6.86 2.25 -23.63
N LYS A 205 -5.88 2.97 -24.20
CA LYS A 205 -5.66 2.98 -25.66
C LYS A 205 -5.06 1.67 -26.15
N ALA A 206 -4.11 1.13 -25.39
CA ALA A 206 -3.49 -0.14 -25.72
C ALA A 206 -4.29 -1.35 -25.20
N GLY A 207 -5.33 -1.14 -24.38
CA GLY A 207 -6.14 -2.22 -23.82
C GLY A 207 -5.38 -3.06 -22.79
N VAL A 208 -4.38 -2.50 -22.10
CA VAL A 208 -3.51 -3.25 -21.17
C VAL A 208 -3.40 -2.59 -19.80
N LEU A 209 -3.27 -3.42 -18.77
CA LEU A 209 -2.79 -3.05 -17.45
C LEU A 209 -1.27 -3.24 -17.42
N ARG A 210 -0.53 -2.20 -17.05
CA ARG A 210 0.94 -2.22 -17.01
C ARG A 210 1.44 -2.08 -15.59
N GLN A 211 2.46 -2.84 -15.23
CA GLN A 211 3.23 -2.55 -14.03
C GLN A 211 4.15 -1.36 -14.28
N VAL A 212 4.05 -0.33 -13.43
CA VAL A 212 4.84 0.92 -13.54
C VAL A 212 6.33 0.61 -13.53
N THR A 213 6.73 -0.37 -12.72
CA THR A 213 8.12 -0.86 -12.64
C THR A 213 8.23 -2.23 -13.31
N GLY A 214 9.25 -2.41 -14.14
CA GLY A 214 9.50 -3.68 -14.84
C GLY A 214 8.62 -3.92 -16.08
N GLY A 215 7.56 -3.15 -16.27
CA GLY A 215 6.83 -3.10 -17.55
C GLY A 215 6.06 -4.38 -17.90
N ALA A 216 5.81 -5.27 -16.92
CA ALA A 216 4.91 -6.40 -17.10
C ALA A 216 3.53 -5.90 -17.56
N ARG A 217 2.90 -6.66 -18.45
CA ARG A 217 1.64 -6.29 -19.09
C ARG A 217 0.64 -7.42 -18.94
N THR A 218 -0.61 -7.04 -18.72
CA THR A 218 -1.75 -7.95 -18.78
C THR A 218 -2.81 -7.33 -19.68
N GLU A 219 -3.32 -8.10 -20.62
CA GLU A 219 -4.41 -7.68 -21.49
C GLU A 219 -5.67 -7.44 -20.65
N LEU A 220 -6.29 -6.27 -20.77
CA LEU A 220 -7.54 -5.98 -20.05
C LEU A 220 -8.66 -6.92 -20.48
N ALA A 221 -8.60 -7.47 -21.69
CA ALA A 221 -9.54 -8.49 -22.17
C ALA A 221 -9.52 -9.79 -21.34
N GLN A 222 -8.41 -10.06 -20.64
CA GLN A 222 -8.26 -11.21 -19.73
C GLN A 222 -8.75 -10.89 -18.31
N ILE A 223 -9.18 -9.66 -18.04
CA ILE A 223 -9.67 -9.23 -16.73
C ILE A 223 -11.19 -9.04 -16.82
N GLY A 224 -11.94 -9.96 -16.21
CA GLY A 224 -13.40 -9.88 -16.11
C GLY A 224 -13.86 -8.93 -15.02
N GLN A 225 -13.13 -8.87 -13.90
CA GLN A 225 -13.46 -8.04 -12.75
C GLN A 225 -12.22 -7.37 -12.16
N LEU A 226 -12.37 -6.11 -11.70
CA LEU A 226 -11.36 -5.35 -10.97
C LEU A 226 -11.85 -5.12 -9.54
N GLN A 227 -11.09 -5.58 -8.56
CA GLN A 227 -11.40 -5.44 -7.13
C GLN A 227 -10.34 -4.54 -6.48
N PHE A 228 -10.72 -3.32 -6.11
CA PHE A 228 -9.86 -2.38 -5.38
C PHE A 228 -10.17 -2.46 -3.89
N LEU A 229 -9.19 -2.86 -3.08
CA LEU A 229 -9.39 -3.14 -1.66
C LEU A 229 -8.48 -2.25 -0.81
N PRO A 230 -9.00 -1.40 0.08
CA PRO A 230 -8.16 -0.75 1.08
C PRO A 230 -7.45 -1.80 1.94
N SER A 231 -6.24 -1.49 2.41
CA SER A 231 -5.44 -2.41 3.22
C SER A 231 -4.53 -1.63 4.17
N SER A 232 -4.40 -2.11 5.40
CA SER A 232 -3.45 -1.63 6.41
C SER A 232 -2.02 -2.11 6.16
N PHE A 233 -1.86 -3.21 5.42
CA PHE A 233 -0.61 -3.98 5.33
C PHE A 233 0.02 -4.04 3.93
N ASN A 234 -0.63 -3.53 2.87
CA ASN A 234 -0.13 -3.65 1.48
C ASN A 234 1.05 -2.73 1.11
N GLU A 235 2.13 -2.76 1.87
CA GLU A 235 3.38 -2.04 1.59
C GLU A 235 4.09 -2.41 0.28
N PRO A 236 4.22 -3.70 -0.10
CA PRO A 236 4.86 -4.07 -1.36
C PRO A 236 3.99 -3.75 -2.59
N ARG A 237 2.83 -3.09 -2.39
CA ARG A 237 1.82 -2.79 -3.42
C ARG A 237 1.49 -4.06 -4.21
N TRP A 238 1.36 -5.16 -3.49
CA TRP A 238 1.10 -6.48 -4.05
C TRP A 238 -0.26 -6.49 -4.72
N TRP A 239 -0.35 -7.19 -5.82
CA TRP A 239 -1.59 -7.44 -6.54
C TRP A 239 -1.41 -8.70 -7.37
N PHE A 240 -2.52 -9.32 -7.74
CA PHE A 240 -2.49 -10.47 -8.64
C PHE A 240 -3.78 -10.58 -9.42
N ILE A 241 -3.74 -11.41 -10.45
CA ILE A 241 -4.92 -11.79 -11.20
C ILE A 241 -5.16 -13.26 -10.93
N GLU A 242 -6.31 -13.53 -10.36
CA GLU A 242 -6.81 -14.87 -10.20
C GLU A 242 -7.53 -15.27 -11.49
N GLN A 243 -6.96 -16.26 -12.19
CA GLN A 243 -7.50 -16.71 -13.47
C GLN A 243 -8.59 -17.77 -13.27
N GLU A 244 -9.77 -17.52 -13.84
CA GLU A 244 -10.85 -18.50 -13.96
C GLU A 244 -11.39 -18.48 -15.40
N GLY A 245 -11.31 -19.61 -16.10
CA GLY A 245 -11.68 -19.66 -17.52
C GLY A 245 -10.85 -18.69 -18.38
N GLU A 246 -11.51 -17.96 -19.27
CA GLU A 246 -10.87 -16.99 -20.18
C GLU A 246 -10.65 -15.59 -19.56
N ARG A 247 -11.34 -15.26 -18.46
CA ARG A 247 -11.30 -13.94 -17.83
C ARG A 247 -11.20 -14.05 -16.31
N GLY A 248 -10.13 -13.51 -15.74
CA GLY A 248 -9.86 -13.53 -14.30
C GLY A 248 -10.34 -12.30 -13.53
N THR A 249 -10.19 -12.38 -12.20
CA THR A 249 -10.41 -11.27 -11.26
C THR A 249 -9.08 -10.67 -10.85
N ALA A 250 -8.90 -9.38 -11.10
CA ALA A 250 -7.73 -8.62 -10.69
C ALA A 250 -7.92 -8.05 -9.28
N TRP A 251 -7.14 -8.57 -8.33
CA TRP A 251 -7.16 -8.19 -6.92
C TRP A 251 -6.10 -7.12 -6.66
N LEU A 252 -6.55 -5.90 -6.37
CA LEU A 252 -5.76 -4.67 -6.29
C LEU A 252 -5.86 -4.05 -4.89
N PRO A 253 -5.26 -4.66 -3.85
CA PRO A 253 -5.21 -4.01 -2.56
C PRO A 253 -4.38 -2.73 -2.65
N PHE A 254 -4.79 -1.66 -1.98
CA PHE A 254 -4.03 -0.41 -1.89
C PHE A 254 -3.88 -0.03 -0.43
N LEU A 255 -2.74 0.55 -0.11
CA LEU A 255 -2.45 0.94 1.25
C LEU A 255 -3.31 2.14 1.68
N ASP A 256 -4.07 1.97 2.75
CA ASP A 256 -4.77 3.05 3.45
C ASP A 256 -4.12 3.27 4.82
N LEU A 257 -3.63 4.50 5.05
CA LEU A 257 -2.97 4.87 6.30
C LEU A 257 -3.95 5.18 7.43
N ALA A 258 -5.23 5.37 7.10
CA ALA A 258 -6.28 5.52 8.10
C ALA A 258 -6.68 4.18 8.72
N LEU A 259 -6.21 3.06 8.17
CA LEU A 259 -6.41 1.71 8.70
C LEU A 259 -5.13 1.23 9.41
N GLY A 260 -5.28 0.48 10.50
CA GLY A 260 -4.13 -0.12 11.16
C GLY A 260 -4.40 -0.77 12.52
N PRO A 261 -3.43 -1.53 13.04
CA PRO A 261 -3.51 -2.18 14.35
C PRO A 261 -3.28 -1.24 15.54
N GLU A 262 -2.87 0.00 15.28
CA GLU A 262 -2.65 1.02 16.30
C GLU A 262 -3.95 1.81 16.47
N PRO A 263 -4.39 2.10 17.71
CA PRO A 263 -5.61 2.85 17.94
C PRO A 263 -5.49 4.22 17.27
N GLN A 264 -6.39 4.48 16.32
CA GLN A 264 -6.40 5.75 15.62
C GLN A 264 -6.76 6.87 16.60
N PRO A 265 -6.01 7.99 16.63
CA PRO A 265 -6.42 9.16 17.39
C PRO A 265 -7.73 9.71 16.77
N GLY A 266 -8.87 9.25 17.28
CA GLY A 266 -10.21 9.71 16.87
C GLY A 266 -11.30 8.65 16.61
N GLY A 267 -11.10 7.37 16.94
CA GLY A 267 -12.08 6.31 16.68
C GLY A 267 -13.03 5.97 17.84
N ILE A 268 -14.21 6.60 17.83
CA ILE A 268 -15.53 6.20 18.40
C ILE A 268 -15.57 5.71 19.87
N GLY A 269 -15.82 6.64 20.79
CA GLY A 269 -16.10 6.29 22.19
C GLY A 269 -16.36 7.45 23.17
N GLU A 270 -16.97 8.56 22.78
CA GLU A 270 -17.68 9.44 23.74
C GLU A 270 -18.97 10.02 23.11
N PRO A 271 -20.12 9.95 23.81
CA PRO A 271 -21.35 10.59 23.37
C PRO A 271 -21.40 12.05 23.81
N GLY A 272 -21.60 12.95 22.85
CA GLY A 272 -22.16 14.29 23.08
C GLY A 272 -21.22 15.47 22.81
N LEU A 273 -21.34 16.05 21.61
CA LEU A 273 -21.88 17.40 21.42
C LEU A 273 -22.14 17.63 19.92
N PRO A 274 -23.22 18.34 19.55
CA PRO A 274 -23.80 18.31 18.22
C PRO A 274 -22.94 19.06 17.18
N SER A 275 -22.90 18.48 15.98
CA SER A 275 -22.55 19.14 14.74
C SER A 275 -23.39 20.40 14.58
N ALA A 276 -22.76 21.57 14.78
CA ALA A 276 -23.39 22.84 14.51
C ALA A 276 -23.51 23.02 12.99
N ALA A 277 -24.73 22.80 12.52
CA ALA A 277 -25.21 23.21 11.22
C ALA A 277 -24.79 24.65 10.89
N ALA A 278 -24.32 24.84 9.67
CA ALA A 278 -24.21 26.15 9.05
C ALA A 278 -25.56 26.88 9.11
N PRO A 279 -25.64 28.13 9.58
CA PRO A 279 -26.77 28.98 9.25
C PRO A 279 -26.49 29.69 7.93
N GLY A 280 -27.45 29.60 7.02
CA GLY A 280 -27.40 30.35 5.76
C GLY A 280 -27.45 31.87 6.00
N ARG A 281 -26.69 32.61 5.20
CA ARG A 281 -26.99 33.99 4.83
C ARG A 281 -26.66 34.22 3.35
N SER A 282 -27.67 34.67 2.62
CA SER A 282 -27.65 35.12 1.23
C SER A 282 -26.70 36.32 1.00
N PRO A 283 -26.32 36.60 -0.26
CA PRO A 283 -25.26 37.55 -0.59
C PRO A 283 -25.80 38.98 -0.68
N ARG A 284 -25.02 39.98 -0.23
CA ARG A 284 -25.13 41.38 -0.70
C ARG A 284 -23.93 42.27 -0.31
N SER A 285 -23.32 42.84 -1.35
CA SER A 285 -22.87 44.24 -1.51
C SER A 285 -21.79 44.86 -0.60
N ALA A 286 -20.63 45.09 -1.22
CA ALA A 286 -19.82 46.33 -1.31
C ALA A 286 -19.33 47.11 -0.05
N ALA A 287 -18.02 47.35 -0.09
CA ALA A 287 -17.28 48.60 0.18
C ALA A 287 -16.36 48.68 1.43
N SER A 288 -15.12 49.15 1.11
CA SER A 288 -14.10 49.88 1.90
C SER A 288 -13.31 49.19 3.05
N ALA A 289 -11.98 49.22 2.85
CA ALA A 289 -10.84 49.53 3.75
C ALA A 289 -11.16 49.97 5.19
N ASP A 290 -10.34 49.74 6.23
CA ASP A 290 -8.88 49.82 6.35
C ASP A 290 -8.39 49.18 7.68
N ASP A 291 -7.09 48.86 7.74
CA ASP A 291 -6.17 48.70 8.90
C ASP A 291 -6.53 47.95 10.21
N GLY A 292 -5.57 47.14 10.71
CA GLY A 292 -5.53 46.77 12.13
C GLY A 292 -4.88 45.43 12.50
N THR A 293 -3.57 45.34 12.32
CA THR A 293 -2.63 44.30 12.77
C THR A 293 -2.90 43.68 14.15
N ALA A 294 -2.92 42.33 14.23
CA ALA A 294 -2.46 41.59 15.40
C ALA A 294 -1.84 40.25 14.95
N ALA A 295 -0.51 40.21 14.98
CA ALA A 295 0.33 39.07 14.65
C ALA A 295 0.52 38.12 15.86
N ALA A 296 0.50 36.81 15.60
CA ALA A 296 1.16 35.75 16.39
C ALA A 296 1.21 34.44 15.56
N GLY A 297 2.30 34.14 14.85
CA GLY A 297 3.21 33.02 15.18
C GLY A 297 3.44 32.05 13.99
N PRO A 298 4.59 31.35 13.89
CA PRO A 298 5.43 31.36 12.68
C PRO A 298 5.28 30.19 11.69
N GLU A 299 5.20 30.57 10.42
CA GLU A 299 5.86 30.09 9.21
C GLU A 299 6.48 28.67 9.17
N GLY A 300 5.82 27.83 8.36
CA GLY A 300 6.35 26.59 7.81
C GLY A 300 5.33 25.47 7.93
N GLY A 301 4.86 24.95 6.79
CA GLY A 301 3.80 23.95 6.71
C GLY A 301 4.04 22.70 7.57
N ASP A 302 2.96 21.98 7.88
CA ASP A 302 2.97 20.71 8.61
C ASP A 302 4.09 19.79 8.08
N VAL A 303 4.99 19.34 8.95
CA VAL A 303 6.14 18.49 8.62
C VAL A 303 5.72 17.26 7.80
N ALA A 304 4.56 16.68 8.08
CA ALA A 304 4.03 15.54 7.32
C ALA A 304 3.61 15.92 5.89
N LEU A 305 3.02 17.12 5.71
CA LEU A 305 2.69 17.67 4.39
C LEU A 305 3.94 17.98 3.57
N VAL A 306 5.00 18.49 4.22
CA VAL A 306 6.29 18.74 3.56
C VAL A 306 6.92 17.43 3.04
N PHE A 307 6.98 16.38 3.87
CA PHE A 307 7.50 15.08 3.42
C PHE A 307 6.61 14.45 2.33
N ARG A 308 5.29 14.57 2.42
CA ARG A 308 4.36 14.09 1.38
C ARG A 308 4.54 14.83 0.05
N ALA A 309 4.77 16.13 0.11
CA ALA A 309 5.00 16.95 -1.08
C ALA A 309 6.36 16.61 -1.73
N LEU A 310 7.43 16.44 -0.95
CA LEU A 310 8.77 16.14 -1.47
C LEU A 310 9.00 14.66 -1.82
N GLY A 311 8.18 13.74 -1.32
CA GLY A 311 8.30 12.29 -1.56
C GLY A 311 7.94 11.82 -2.98
N ASP A 312 7.52 12.73 -3.87
CA ASP A 312 7.29 12.45 -5.29
C ASP A 312 8.46 12.96 -6.14
N ALA A 313 8.95 12.12 -7.05
CA ALA A 313 10.13 12.41 -7.85
C ALA A 313 9.97 13.67 -8.73
N THR A 314 8.76 13.91 -9.25
CA THR A 314 8.47 15.07 -10.10
C THR A 314 8.42 16.36 -9.29
N ARG A 315 7.77 16.34 -8.12
CA ARG A 315 7.75 17.48 -7.20
C ARG A 315 9.14 17.78 -6.65
N PHE A 316 9.94 16.77 -6.34
CA PHE A 316 11.33 16.95 -5.92
C PHE A 316 12.19 17.57 -7.04
N ALA A 317 12.01 17.13 -8.29
CA ALA A 317 12.69 17.72 -9.44
C ALA A 317 12.29 19.21 -9.65
N MET A 318 11.00 19.54 -9.50
CA MET A 318 10.54 20.94 -9.52
C MET A 318 11.18 21.76 -8.39
N ALA A 319 11.18 21.24 -7.16
CA ALA A 319 11.80 21.92 -6.02
C ALA A 319 13.29 22.18 -6.24
N ASN A 320 14.04 21.21 -6.79
CA ASN A 320 15.46 21.38 -7.12
C ASN A 320 15.71 22.47 -8.18
N LEU A 321 14.85 22.57 -9.20
CA LEU A 321 14.93 23.66 -10.19
C LEU A 321 14.64 25.02 -9.55
N LEU A 322 13.58 25.10 -8.75
CA LEU A 322 13.16 26.31 -8.04
C LEU A 322 14.15 26.76 -6.95
N ALA A 323 14.93 25.84 -6.39
CA ALA A 323 16.01 26.14 -5.43
C ALA A 323 17.19 26.87 -6.07
N ARG A 324 17.39 26.70 -7.39
CA ARG A 324 18.52 27.28 -8.14
C ARG A 324 18.18 28.65 -8.71
N ARG A 325 16.95 28.82 -9.19
CA ARG A 325 16.48 30.07 -9.80
C ARG A 325 14.97 30.16 -9.79
N ALA A 326 14.44 31.34 -9.46
CA ALA A 326 13.03 31.63 -9.63
C ALA A 326 12.63 31.58 -11.11
N MET A 327 11.53 30.88 -11.44
CA MET A 327 11.10 30.69 -12.83
C MET A 327 9.58 30.53 -12.96
N PRO A 328 8.99 30.86 -14.12
CA PRO A 328 7.55 30.70 -14.31
C PRO A 328 7.16 29.22 -14.48
N ALA A 329 5.91 28.88 -14.16
CA ALA A 329 5.38 27.52 -14.32
C ALA A 329 5.51 26.97 -15.76
N VAL A 330 5.43 27.85 -16.77
CA VAL A 330 5.62 27.47 -18.18
C VAL A 330 7.04 26.99 -18.45
N GLU A 331 8.02 27.57 -17.77
CA GLU A 331 9.41 27.14 -17.90
C GLU A 331 9.65 25.80 -17.20
N LEU A 332 9.06 25.58 -16.01
CA LEU A 332 9.08 24.25 -15.36
C LEU A 332 8.48 23.16 -16.26
N ALA A 333 7.36 23.45 -16.91
CA ALA A 333 6.72 22.54 -17.86
C ALA A 333 7.66 22.16 -19.01
N ARG A 334 8.36 23.15 -19.57
CA ARG A 334 9.33 22.93 -20.66
C ARG A 334 10.53 22.11 -20.20
N GLN A 335 11.15 22.46 -19.07
CA GLN A 335 12.38 21.81 -18.60
C GLN A 335 12.14 20.36 -18.17
N LEU A 336 11.00 20.08 -17.54
CA LEU A 336 10.63 18.73 -17.10
C LEU A 336 9.86 17.92 -18.16
N ARG A 337 9.58 18.52 -19.32
CA ARG A 337 8.77 17.93 -20.42
C ARG A 337 7.38 17.49 -19.93
N LEU A 338 6.73 18.33 -19.13
CA LEU A 338 5.42 18.08 -18.54
C LEU A 338 4.35 19.00 -19.13
N SER A 339 3.09 18.57 -19.08
CA SER A 339 1.96 19.42 -19.46
C SER A 339 1.74 20.55 -18.45
N LYS A 340 1.17 21.67 -18.89
CA LYS A 340 0.83 22.81 -18.02
C LYS A 340 -0.14 22.42 -16.89
N PRO A 341 -1.19 21.60 -17.12
CA PRO A 341 -2.03 21.06 -16.03
C PRO A 341 -1.25 20.21 -15.01
N THR A 342 -0.34 19.36 -15.47
CA THR A 342 0.51 18.52 -14.60
C THR A 342 1.38 19.39 -13.69
N VAL A 343 1.99 20.44 -14.24
CA VAL A 343 2.79 21.39 -13.45
C VAL A 343 1.93 22.15 -12.43
N THR A 344 0.74 22.62 -12.81
CA THR A 344 -0.18 23.28 -11.88
C THR A 344 -0.58 22.36 -10.73
N HIS A 345 -0.85 21.08 -11.02
CA HIS A 345 -1.19 20.07 -10.02
C HIS A 345 -0.04 19.81 -9.03
N HIS A 346 1.19 19.64 -9.52
CA HIS A 346 2.35 19.45 -8.66
C HIS A 346 2.67 20.70 -7.82
N LEU A 347 2.51 21.89 -8.41
CA LEU A 347 2.68 23.16 -7.70
C LEU A 347 1.62 23.39 -6.63
N HIS A 348 0.40 22.87 -6.79
CA HIS A 348 -0.62 22.93 -5.74
C HIS A 348 -0.10 22.29 -4.45
N PHE A 349 0.40 21.05 -4.51
CA PHE A 349 0.92 20.36 -3.32
C PHE A 349 2.16 21.01 -2.73
N LEU A 350 3.04 21.56 -3.57
CA LEU A 350 4.21 22.30 -3.09
C LEU A 350 3.81 23.62 -2.39
N ARG A 351 2.75 24.30 -2.86
CA ARG A 351 2.19 25.50 -2.20
C ARG A 351 1.45 25.14 -0.91
N GLU A 352 0.66 24.08 -0.92
CA GLU A 352 -0.07 23.59 0.25
C GLU A 352 0.88 23.18 1.38
N ALA A 353 2.03 22.58 1.03
CA ALA A 353 3.10 22.29 1.98
C ALA A 353 3.92 23.54 2.39
N GLY A 354 3.61 24.71 1.85
CA GLY A 354 4.32 25.97 2.14
C GLY A 354 5.76 26.00 1.63
N LEU A 355 6.09 25.22 0.59
CA LEU A 355 7.46 25.12 0.05
C LEU A 355 7.76 26.12 -1.06
N VAL A 356 6.73 26.66 -1.72
CA VAL A 356 6.89 27.53 -2.90
C VAL A 356 6.24 28.88 -2.64
N GLU A 357 6.90 29.94 -3.07
CA GLU A 357 6.39 31.31 -3.09
C GLU A 357 6.28 31.88 -4.50
N GLU A 358 5.43 32.90 -4.65
CA GLU A 358 5.32 33.67 -5.88
C GLU A 358 6.00 35.02 -5.71
N GLN A 359 6.94 35.33 -6.59
CA GLN A 359 7.60 36.63 -6.69
C GLN A 359 7.04 37.35 -7.92
N GLY A 360 6.62 38.60 -7.75
CA GLY A 360 6.17 39.45 -8.85
C GLY A 360 7.37 40.08 -9.56
N ASP A 361 7.51 39.83 -10.86
CA ASP A 361 8.56 40.46 -11.68
C ASP A 361 7.94 40.99 -12.98
N GLY A 362 7.76 42.32 -13.08
CA GLY A 362 7.44 43.01 -14.33
C GLY A 362 6.24 42.46 -15.13
N GLY A 363 5.20 41.94 -14.45
CA GLY A 363 4.01 41.35 -15.08
C GLY A 363 4.04 39.82 -15.25
N ARG A 364 5.09 39.14 -14.80
CA ARG A 364 5.19 37.67 -14.74
C ARG A 364 5.21 37.20 -13.28
N ARG A 365 4.53 36.08 -13.02
CA ARG A 365 4.62 35.37 -11.74
C ARG A 365 5.76 34.36 -11.79
N LEU A 366 6.82 34.63 -11.05
CA LEU A 366 7.93 33.71 -10.86
C LEU A 366 7.67 32.87 -9.61
N LEU A 367 8.03 31.60 -9.68
CA LEU A 367 7.96 30.67 -8.56
C LEU A 367 9.36 30.52 -7.99
N ALA A 368 9.50 30.49 -6.67
CA ALA A 368 10.77 30.20 -6.00
C ALA A 368 10.55 29.19 -4.86
N LEU A 369 11.58 28.41 -4.54
CA LEU A 369 11.56 27.54 -3.37
C LEU A 369 11.88 28.36 -2.11
N LYS A 370 11.06 28.25 -1.08
CA LYS A 370 11.30 28.87 0.23
C LYS A 370 12.44 28.17 0.95
N ARG A 371 13.60 28.80 1.00
CA ARG A 371 14.81 28.25 1.64
C ARG A 371 14.58 28.00 3.13
N GLU A 372 13.94 28.95 3.78
CA GLU A 372 13.65 28.98 5.21
C GLU A 372 12.73 27.81 5.59
N ALA A 373 11.78 27.47 4.72
CA ALA A 373 10.88 26.34 4.92
C ALA A 373 11.63 24.99 4.92
N ILE A 374 12.69 24.86 4.12
CA ILE A 374 13.54 23.67 4.06
C ILE A 374 14.51 23.63 5.24
N GLU A 375 15.16 24.74 5.57
CA GLU A 375 16.12 24.82 6.68
C GLU A 375 15.44 24.52 8.02
N ALA A 376 14.24 25.05 8.24
CA ALA A 376 13.48 24.78 9.44
C ALA A 376 12.87 23.36 9.49
N LEU A 377 12.96 22.55 8.42
CA LEU A 377 12.41 21.19 8.39
C LEU A 377 13.16 20.27 9.37
N SER A 378 14.49 20.33 9.40
CA SER A 378 15.30 19.44 10.25
C SER A 378 14.95 19.61 11.73
N SER A 379 14.98 20.83 12.26
CA SER A 379 14.65 21.13 13.66
C SER A 379 13.20 20.76 14.00
N ARG A 380 12.24 21.04 13.10
CA ARG A 380 10.83 20.69 13.30
C ARG A 380 10.59 19.18 13.26
N THR A 381 11.30 18.46 12.39
CA THR A 381 11.26 17.00 12.33
C THR A 381 11.83 16.39 13.61
N LEU A 382 12.97 16.88 14.09
CA LEU A 382 13.57 16.40 15.34
C LEU A 382 12.63 16.63 16.53
N ARG A 383 12.08 17.84 16.68
CA ARG A 383 11.08 18.15 17.71
C ARG A 383 9.87 17.23 17.62
N ARG A 384 9.29 17.05 16.43
CA ARG A 384 8.10 16.20 16.27
C ARG A 384 8.36 14.73 16.55
N LEU A 385 9.55 14.22 16.21
CA LEU A 385 9.89 12.80 16.36
C LEU A 385 10.44 12.45 17.75
N PHE A 386 11.08 13.39 18.44
CA PHE A 386 11.85 13.12 19.66
C PHE A 386 11.51 14.00 20.88
N GLU A 387 10.81 15.13 20.72
CA GLU A 387 10.41 16.03 21.83
C GLU A 387 8.92 15.92 22.20
N ALA A 388 8.16 15.01 21.57
CA ALA A 388 6.84 14.64 22.08
C ALA A 388 7.01 13.97 23.45
N GLU A 389 6.37 14.53 24.50
CA GLU A 389 6.53 14.05 25.87
C GLU A 389 6.36 12.53 25.97
N PRO A 390 7.21 11.83 26.75
CA PRO A 390 6.99 10.43 27.04
C PRO A 390 5.61 10.29 27.70
N VAL A 391 4.73 9.51 27.08
CA VAL A 391 3.45 9.11 27.69
C VAL A 391 3.77 8.49 29.04
N SER A 392 3.49 9.22 30.12
CA SER A 392 3.66 8.72 31.48
C SER A 392 2.80 7.47 31.64
N PRO A 393 3.35 6.32 32.04
CA PRO A 393 2.55 5.12 32.22
C PRO A 393 1.47 5.41 33.27
N ALA A 394 0.22 5.17 32.88
CA ALA A 394 -0.95 5.38 33.73
C ALA A 394 -0.71 4.75 35.10
N ARG A 395 -0.68 5.58 36.15
CA ARG A 395 -0.53 5.12 37.54
C ARG A 395 -1.60 4.08 37.83
N SER A 396 -1.16 2.85 38.08
CA SER A 396 -2.02 1.78 38.58
C SER A 396 -2.76 2.30 39.81
N ARG A 397 -4.09 2.42 39.72
CA ARG A 397 -4.93 2.69 40.88
C ARG A 397 -4.74 1.54 41.86
N ARG A 398 -3.92 1.78 42.89
CA ARG A 398 -3.88 0.97 44.10
C ARG A 398 -5.29 0.93 44.67
N ARG A 399 -5.89 -0.26 44.66
CA ARG A 399 -7.05 -0.60 45.49
C ARG A 399 -6.72 -0.23 46.94
N ARG A 400 -7.49 0.69 47.52
CA ARG A 400 -7.64 0.89 48.97
C ARG A 400 -9.12 1.14 49.22
N GLY A 401 -9.66 0.45 50.21
CA GLY A 401 -11.06 0.48 50.61
C GLY A 401 -11.70 -0.87 50.34
#